data_AF-A0A935T2E0-F1
#
_entry.id   AF-A0A935T2E0-F1
#
_cell.length_a   1.000
_cell.length_b   1.000
_cell.length_c   1.000
_cell.angle_alpha   90.00
_cell.angle_beta   90.00
_cell.angle_gamma   90.00
#
_symmetry.space_group_name_H-M   'P 1'
#
loop_
_entity.id
_entity.type
_entity.pdbx_description
1 polymer ?
#
loop_
_entity_poly.entity_id
_entity_poly.type
_entity_poly.pdbx_seq_one_letter_code
_entity_poly.pdbx_strand_id
1 'polypeptide(L)'
;MSQASARAVHPASVSKIPTTLALLRKLGPDHRFETRFLARGPIRAGAVEGPLVVRANGDPYFVDENALLVARALRDLGVRKVDGDLRVEGKLLFDWKA
;
A
#
# COMPACT_ATOMS: atom_id res chain seq x y z
N MET A 1 -26.66 1.15 -35.68
CA MET A 1 -26.03 -0.03 -36.30
C MET A 1 -25.28 -0.79 -35.21
N SER A 2 -25.73 -2.00 -34.85
CA SER A 2 -24.96 -2.91 -34.00
C SER A 2 -24.29 -3.93 -34.90
N GLN A 3 -22.96 -3.93 -34.95
CA GLN A 3 -22.22 -4.92 -35.72
C GLN A 3 -21.69 -5.99 -34.74
N ALA A 4 -22.22 -7.21 -34.85
CA ALA A 4 -21.79 -8.40 -34.12
C ALA A 4 -21.70 -8.30 -32.58
N SER A 5 -22.67 -7.64 -31.92
CA SER A 5 -22.66 -7.40 -30.46
C SER A 5 -22.57 -8.65 -29.57
N ALA A 6 -22.92 -9.84 -30.08
CA ALA A 6 -22.88 -11.09 -29.33
C ALA A 6 -21.58 -11.90 -29.51
N ARG A 7 -20.64 -11.44 -30.36
CA ARG A 7 -19.37 -12.14 -30.58
C ARG A 7 -18.41 -11.86 -29.42
N ALA A 8 -17.86 -12.90 -28.80
CA ALA A 8 -16.80 -12.76 -27.83
C ALA A 8 -15.54 -12.12 -28.46
N VAL A 9 -14.96 -11.16 -27.77
CA VAL A 9 -13.74 -10.44 -28.18
C VAL A 9 -12.77 -10.36 -27.01
N HIS A 10 -11.49 -10.14 -27.29
CA HIS A 10 -10.54 -9.72 -26.26
C HIS A 10 -10.85 -8.26 -25.91
N PRO A 11 -11.30 -7.95 -24.68
CA PRO A 11 -11.68 -6.59 -24.34
C PRO A 11 -10.47 -5.65 -24.21
N ALA A 12 -9.24 -6.19 -24.18
CA ALA A 12 -8.01 -5.46 -23.88
C ALA A 12 -8.22 -4.56 -22.65
N SER A 13 -7.79 -3.30 -22.69
CA SER A 13 -7.94 -2.37 -21.57
C SER A 13 -9.39 -1.98 -21.24
N VAL A 14 -10.40 -2.29 -22.08
CA VAL A 14 -11.83 -2.09 -21.74
C VAL A 14 -12.24 -2.96 -20.55
N SER A 15 -11.52 -4.06 -20.30
CA SER A 15 -11.65 -4.87 -19.07
C SER A 15 -11.54 -4.07 -17.78
N LYS A 16 -10.86 -2.92 -17.79
CA LYS A 16 -10.75 -2.05 -16.60
C LYS A 16 -12.12 -1.51 -16.16
N ILE A 17 -13.08 -1.32 -17.07
CA ILE A 17 -14.42 -0.79 -16.74
C ILE A 17 -15.17 -1.70 -15.74
N PRO A 18 -15.42 -3.00 -16.04
CA PRO A 18 -16.08 -3.87 -15.09
C PRO A 18 -15.25 -4.09 -13.81
N THR A 19 -13.92 -4.11 -13.89
CA THR A 19 -13.05 -4.19 -12.70
C THR A 19 -13.23 -2.97 -11.79
N THR A 20 -13.20 -1.76 -12.33
CA THR A 20 -13.43 -0.52 -11.58
C THR A 20 -14.82 -0.50 -10.96
N LEU A 21 -15.86 -0.89 -11.70
CA LEU A 21 -17.23 -0.97 -11.17
C LEU A 21 -17.32 -1.96 -9.99
N ALA A 22 -16.69 -3.13 -10.11
CA ALA A 22 -16.65 -4.12 -9.03
C ALA A 22 -15.94 -3.58 -7.79
N LEU A 23 -14.80 -2.91 -7.96
CA LEU A 23 -14.05 -2.31 -6.85
C LEU A 23 -14.81 -1.15 -6.20
N LEU A 24 -15.43 -0.26 -6.97
CA LEU A 24 -16.25 0.83 -6.43
C LEU A 24 -17.43 0.31 -5.62
N ARG A 25 -18.10 -0.76 -6.07
CA ARG A 25 -19.19 -1.40 -5.31
C ARG A 25 -18.71 -2.08 -4.03
N LYS A 26 -17.52 -2.69 -4.06
CA LYS A 26 -16.98 -3.47 -2.94
C LYS A 26 -16.34 -2.58 -1.86
N LEU A 27 -15.60 -1.55 -2.29
CA LEU A 27 -14.75 -0.74 -1.42
C LEU A 27 -15.32 0.66 -1.17
N GLY A 28 -16.17 1.15 -2.09
CA GLY A 28 -16.61 2.54 -2.11
C GLY A 28 -15.60 3.46 -2.82
N PRO A 29 -16.05 4.65 -3.26
CA PRO A 29 -15.20 5.63 -3.96
C PRO A 29 -14.14 6.26 -3.04
N ASP A 30 -14.41 6.31 -1.74
CA ASP A 30 -13.52 6.94 -0.75
C ASP A 30 -12.49 5.98 -0.15
N HIS A 31 -12.49 4.71 -0.58
CA HIS A 31 -11.52 3.74 -0.09
C HIS A 31 -10.09 4.22 -0.35
N ARG A 32 -9.23 4.01 0.63
CA ARG A 32 -7.79 4.20 0.52
C ARG A 32 -7.12 2.91 0.96
N PHE A 33 -6.22 2.43 0.11
CA PHE A 33 -5.28 1.42 0.55
C PHE A 33 -4.28 2.08 1.50
N GLU A 34 -3.78 1.30 2.45
CA GLU A 34 -2.91 1.83 3.48
C GLU A 34 -1.76 0.86 3.76
N THR A 35 -0.56 1.43 3.83
CA THR A 35 0.63 0.82 4.42
C THR A 35 1.01 1.63 5.64
N ARG A 36 0.85 1.05 6.84
CA ARG A 36 1.08 1.74 8.12
C ARG A 36 2.40 1.31 8.74
N PHE A 37 3.07 2.23 9.41
CA PHE A 37 4.31 1.99 10.15
C PHE A 37 4.04 2.18 11.65
N LEU A 38 4.34 1.14 12.44
CA LEU A 38 3.95 1.03 13.84
C LEU A 38 5.17 0.69 14.69
N ALA A 39 5.55 1.55 15.63
CA ALA A 39 6.55 1.22 16.64
C ALA A 39 5.92 0.35 17.73
N ARG A 40 6.50 -0.83 18.02
CA ARG A 40 6.04 -1.72 19.11
C ARG A 40 6.81 -1.53 20.43
N GLY A 41 7.53 -0.41 20.55
CA GLY A 41 8.20 0.01 21.77
C GLY A 41 8.40 1.52 21.80
N PRO A 42 8.90 2.07 22.92
CA PRO A 42 9.04 3.51 23.08
C PRO A 42 10.13 4.07 22.15
N ILE A 43 10.01 5.34 21.80
CA ILE A 43 11.08 6.10 21.17
C ILE A 43 11.88 6.77 22.29
N ARG A 44 13.16 6.39 22.46
CA ARG A 44 14.07 6.97 23.46
C ARG A 44 15.39 7.37 22.81
N ALA A 45 15.86 8.58 23.11
CA ALA A 45 17.08 9.14 22.52
C ALA A 45 17.15 9.02 20.98
N GLY A 46 15.99 9.08 20.32
CA GLY A 46 15.86 8.93 18.86
C GLY A 46 15.93 7.50 18.33
N ALA A 47 15.91 6.48 19.18
CA ALA A 47 15.81 5.08 18.77
C ALA A 47 14.43 4.50 19.13
N VAL A 48 13.83 3.74 18.21
CA VAL A 48 12.71 2.84 18.54
C VAL A 48 13.29 1.63 19.26
N GLU A 49 12.97 1.45 20.54
CA GLU A 49 13.40 0.30 21.33
C GLU A 49 12.43 -0.88 21.09
N GLY A 50 12.73 -1.72 20.10
CA GLY A 50 11.88 -2.82 19.66
C GLY A 50 11.53 -2.77 18.17
N PRO A 51 10.66 -3.68 17.69
CA PRO A 51 10.43 -3.79 16.25
C PRO A 51 9.60 -2.63 15.70
N LEU A 52 9.98 -2.15 14.52
CA LEU A 52 9.17 -1.29 13.67
C LEU A 52 8.37 -2.21 12.73
N VAL A 53 7.05 -2.12 12.79
CA VAL A 53 6.15 -2.99 12.01
C VAL A 53 5.55 -2.22 10.84
N VAL A 54 5.75 -2.77 9.64
CA VAL A 54 5.07 -2.37 8.40
C VAL A 54 3.82 -3.23 8.27
N ARG A 55 2.65 -2.66 8.57
CA ARG A 55 1.37 -3.34 8.38
C ARG A 55 0.79 -2.94 7.03
N ALA A 56 0.74 -3.89 6.11
CA ALA A 56 0.32 -3.66 4.72
C ALA A 56 -0.89 -4.53 4.35
N ASN A 57 -1.84 -3.94 3.61
CA ASN A 57 -3.06 -4.62 3.15
C ASN A 57 -3.18 -4.66 1.61
N GLY A 58 -2.03 -4.78 0.92
CA GLY A 58 -1.98 -4.88 -0.53
C GLY A 58 -2.19 -3.56 -1.27
N ASP A 59 -1.68 -2.45 -0.73
CA ASP A 59 -1.65 -1.17 -1.43
C ASP A 59 -0.89 -1.30 -2.76
N PRO A 60 -1.57 -1.20 -3.92
CA PRO A 60 -0.94 -1.40 -5.21
C PRO A 60 -0.03 -0.23 -5.62
N TYR A 61 0.01 0.85 -4.84
CA TYR A 61 0.73 2.08 -5.15
C TYR A 61 1.69 2.53 -4.05
N PHE A 62 2.17 1.59 -3.22
CA PHE A 62 3.28 1.87 -2.31
C PHE A 62 4.62 1.67 -3.03
N VAL A 63 5.26 2.78 -3.41
CA VAL A 63 6.53 2.82 -4.16
C VAL A 63 7.64 3.48 -3.35
N ASP A 64 8.86 3.48 -3.89
CA ASP A 64 10.05 4.06 -3.24
C ASP A 64 9.87 5.53 -2.81
N GLU A 65 9.15 6.37 -3.57
CA GLU A 65 8.86 7.74 -3.13
C GLU A 65 8.00 7.78 -1.87
N ASN A 66 7.02 6.86 -1.72
CA ASN A 66 6.25 6.74 -0.49
C ASN A 66 7.14 6.31 0.67
N ALA A 67 8.05 5.37 0.46
CA ALA A 67 8.99 4.95 1.50
C ALA A 67 9.91 6.10 1.93
N LEU A 68 10.34 6.97 1.02
CA LEU A 68 11.07 8.19 1.37
C LEU A 68 10.23 9.19 2.17
N LEU A 69 8.93 9.33 1.86
CA LEU A 69 8.01 10.15 2.65
C LEU A 69 7.82 9.57 4.07
N VAL A 70 7.71 8.25 4.20
CA VAL A 70 7.66 7.60 5.51
C VAL A 70 8.96 7.81 6.29
N ALA A 71 10.12 7.66 5.65
CA ALA A 71 11.40 7.90 6.29
C ALA A 71 11.54 9.36 6.78
N ARG A 72 11.04 10.32 5.99
CA ARG A 72 10.93 11.73 6.41
C ARG A 72 10.02 11.88 7.63
N ALA A 73 8.80 11.33 7.60
CA ALA A 73 7.86 11.40 8.71
C ALA A 73 8.42 10.78 10.00
N LEU A 74 9.11 9.64 9.91
CA LEU A 74 9.77 9.00 11.05
C LEU A 74 10.85 9.91 11.65
N ARG A 75 11.65 10.58 10.80
CA ARG A 75 12.66 11.54 11.27
C ARG A 75 12.04 12.76 11.96
N ASP A 76 10.92 13.25 11.44
CA ASP A 76 10.18 14.38 12.03
C ASP A 76 9.58 14.01 13.39
N LEU A 77 9.24 12.73 13.59
CA LEU A 77 8.88 12.14 14.89
C LEU A 77 10.09 11.88 15.80
N GLY A 78 11.30 12.28 15.41
CA GLY A 78 12.52 12.12 16.18
C GLY A 78 13.20 10.75 16.03
N VAL A 79 12.67 9.86 15.20
CA VAL A 79 13.27 8.53 14.97
C VAL A 79 14.50 8.67 14.06
N ARG A 80 15.65 8.28 14.58
CA ARG A 80 16.96 8.22 13.90
C ARG A 80 17.45 6.79 13.72
N LYS A 81 17.00 5.87 14.58
CA LYS A 81 17.41 4.47 14.61
C LYS A 81 16.24 3.57 14.98
N VAL A 82 16.26 2.33 14.50
CA VAL A 82 15.42 1.24 15.00
C VAL A 82 16.34 0.24 15.69
N ASP A 83 16.22 0.12 17.01
CA ASP A 83 16.93 -0.85 17.83
C ASP A 83 16.07 -2.11 17.98
N GLY A 84 15.89 -2.79 16.85
CA GLY A 84 15.05 -3.98 16.70
C GLY A 84 14.88 -4.34 15.23
N ASP A 85 13.95 -5.27 14.96
CA ASP A 85 13.66 -5.71 13.60
C ASP A 85 12.71 -4.76 12.86
N LEU A 86 12.87 -4.65 11.53
CA LEU A 86 11.82 -4.20 10.65
C LEU A 86 10.96 -5.41 10.25
N ARG A 87 9.70 -5.46 10.69
CA ARG A 87 8.81 -6.62 10.44
C ARG A 87 7.66 -6.24 9.53
N VAL A 88 7.35 -7.09 8.56
CA VAL A 88 6.20 -6.89 7.67
C VAL A 88 5.05 -7.80 8.14
N GLU A 89 3.87 -7.21 8.31
CA GLU A 89 2.62 -7.91 8.59
C GLU A 89 1.65 -7.70 7.42
N GLY A 90 1.18 -8.80 6.81
CA GLY A 90 0.23 -8.76 5.70
C GLY A 90 0.90 -8.74 4.33
N LYS A 91 0.15 -8.30 3.32
CA LYS A 91 0.62 -8.28 1.92
C LYS A 91 1.23 -6.93 1.62
N LEU A 92 2.56 -6.86 1.61
CA LEU A 92 3.28 -5.69 1.13
C LEU A 92 3.48 -5.82 -0.38
N LEU A 93 2.96 -4.85 -1.13
CA LEU A 93 3.38 -4.61 -2.50
C LEU A 93 4.36 -3.43 -2.47
N PHE A 94 5.52 -3.59 -3.11
CA PHE A 94 6.54 -2.56 -3.17
C PHE A 94 7.11 -2.49 -4.58
N ASP A 95 7.07 -1.33 -5.23
CA ASP A 95 7.45 -1.16 -6.64
C ASP A 95 6.79 -2.19 -7.57
N TRP A 96 5.49 -2.42 -7.34
CA TRP A 96 4.66 -3.39 -8.06
C TRP A 96 5.11 -4.86 -7.94
N LYS A 97 6.06 -5.15 -7.05
CA LYS A 97 6.50 -6.50 -6.70
C LYS A 97 5.77 -6.97 -5.44
N ALA A 98 5.48 -8.27 -5.39
CA ALA A 98 4.79 -8.93 -4.29
C ALA A 98 5.74 -9.81 -3.48
#